data_AF-A0A813VB00-F1
#
_entry.id   AF-A0A813VB00-F1
#
_cell.length_a   1.000
_cell.length_b   1.000
_cell.length_c   1.000
_cell.angle_alpha   90.00
_cell.angle_beta   90.00
_cell.angle_gamma   90.00
#
_symmetry.space_group_name_H-M   'P 1'
#
loop_
_entity.id
_entity.type
_entity.pdbx_description
1 polymer ?
#
loop_
_entity_poly.entity_id
_entity_poly.type
_entity_poly.pdbx_seq_one_letter_code
_entity_poly.pdbx_strand_id
1 'polypeptide(L)'
;MNDEQYTIHHIEYISSRSFEEVITDFETLVGNVENGTFGKLSAAANNEEDFSKRVREHEGKSGFMQFLLVDHGSWLPHVGINGKKARMYTIGNLLIAKTMLII
;
A
#
# COMPACT_ATOMS: atom_id res chain seq x y z
N MET A 1 1.36 -13.39 -26.16
CA MET A 1 1.58 -12.91 -24.78
C MET A 1 3.03 -12.44 -24.77
N ASN A 2 3.28 -11.16 -24.53
CA ASN A 2 4.65 -10.70 -24.34
C ASN A 2 5.09 -11.22 -22.96
N ASP A 3 6.16 -12.01 -22.93
CA ASP A 3 6.84 -12.40 -21.70
C ASP A 3 7.62 -11.19 -21.19
N GLU A 4 6.92 -10.21 -20.62
CA GLU A 4 7.58 -9.18 -19.84
C GLU A 4 8.15 -9.81 -18.57
N GLN A 5 9.47 -9.84 -18.51
CA GLN A 5 10.21 -10.42 -17.40
C GLN A 5 10.34 -9.34 -16.31
N TYR A 6 9.53 -9.43 -15.27
CA TYR A 6 9.65 -8.56 -14.10
C TYR A 6 10.56 -9.20 -13.05
N THR A 7 11.48 -8.41 -12.48
CA THR A 7 12.34 -8.84 -11.37
C THR A 7 11.61 -8.63 -10.06
N ILE A 8 11.36 -9.72 -9.31
CA ILE A 8 10.81 -9.64 -7.96
C ILE A 8 11.96 -9.69 -6.96
N HIS A 9 12.05 -8.66 -6.12
CA HIS A 9 12.97 -8.64 -4.98
C HIS A 9 12.21 -9.04 -3.71
N HIS A 10 12.45 -10.26 -3.23
CA HIS A 10 11.96 -10.68 -1.93
C HIS A 10 12.94 -10.22 -0.85
N ILE A 11 12.45 -9.42 0.10
CA ILE A 11 13.24 -8.92 1.23
C ILE A 11 12.57 -9.37 2.52
N GLU A 12 13.31 -10.11 3.34
CA GLU A 12 12.90 -10.49 4.69
C GLU A 12 13.73 -9.71 5.70
N TYR A 13 13.06 -9.16 6.71
CA TYR A 13 13.71 -8.47 7.81
C TYR A 13 13.12 -8.95 9.14
N ILE A 14 13.98 -9.50 10.00
CA ILE A 14 13.60 -9.94 11.34
C ILE A 14 13.82 -8.76 12.30
N SER A 15 12.74 -8.31 12.94
CA SER A 15 12.77 -7.21 13.90
C SER A 15 12.70 -7.74 15.33
N SER A 16 13.38 -7.06 16.27
CA SER A 16 13.20 -7.28 17.71
C SER A 16 11.99 -6.54 18.29
N ARG A 17 11.34 -5.68 17.50
CA ARG A 17 10.14 -4.93 17.88
C ARG A 17 8.91 -5.84 17.90
N SER A 18 7.91 -5.49 18.70
CA SER A 18 6.63 -6.19 18.68
C SER A 18 5.89 -5.97 17.36
N PHE A 19 4.97 -6.88 17.04
CA PHE A 19 4.10 -6.77 15.87
C PHE A 19 3.31 -5.44 15.90
N GLU A 20 2.75 -5.09 17.06
CA GLU A 20 1.98 -3.88 17.31
C GLU A 20 2.76 -2.60 17.07
N GLU A 21 4.02 -2.55 17.51
CA GLU A 21 4.87 -1.39 17.28
C GLU A 21 5.20 -1.24 15.79
N VAL A 22 5.48 -2.34 15.09
CA VAL A 22 5.84 -2.30 13.66
C VAL A 22 4.66 -1.82 12.82
N ILE A 23 3.46 -2.39 13.01
CA ILE A 23 2.28 -2.02 12.24
C ILE A 23 1.84 -0.59 12.54
N THR A 24 1.89 -0.15 13.80
CA THR A 24 1.52 1.23 14.19
C THR A 24 2.42 2.25 13.51
N ASP A 25 3.75 2.04 13.56
CA ASP A 25 4.69 2.94 12.91
C ASP A 25 4.55 2.91 11.38
N PHE A 26 4.41 1.72 10.81
CA PHE A 26 4.23 1.55 9.38
C PHE A 26 3.00 2.32 8.88
N GLU A 27 1.84 2.10 9.51
CA GLU A 27 0.58 2.77 9.16
C GLU A 27 0.61 4.28 9.41
N THR A 28 1.43 4.75 10.36
CA THR A 28 1.63 6.20 10.57
C THR A 28 2.49 6.84 9.48
N LEU A 29 3.37 6.07 8.83
CA LEU A 29 4.27 6.56 7.79
C LEU A 29 3.68 6.46 6.38
N VAL A 30 2.71 5.57 6.17
CA VAL A 30 2.07 5.33 4.87
C VAL A 30 0.72 6.04 4.84
N GLY A 31 0.42 6.71 3.73
CA GLY A 31 -0.88 7.32 3.51
C GLY A 31 -1.97 6.29 3.23
N ASN A 32 -3.21 6.71 2.98
CA ASN A 32 -4.31 5.77 2.74
C ASN A 32 -5.25 6.27 1.64
N VAL A 33 -5.57 5.37 0.71
CA VAL A 33 -6.56 5.59 -0.36
C VAL A 33 -7.55 4.42 -0.51
N GLU A 34 -7.75 3.65 0.56
CA GLU A 34 -8.72 2.55 0.60
C GLU A 34 -10.17 3.06 0.54
N ASN A 35 -11.12 2.12 0.53
CA ASN A 35 -12.56 2.40 0.57
C ASN A 35 -13.04 3.29 -0.58
N GLY A 36 -12.45 3.11 -1.77
CA GLY A 36 -12.80 3.85 -2.98
C GLY A 36 -12.28 5.29 -3.04
N THR A 37 -11.45 5.70 -2.07
CA THR A 37 -10.84 7.04 -2.05
C THR A 37 -10.01 7.28 -3.31
N PHE A 38 -9.25 6.29 -3.76
CA PHE A 38 -8.52 6.37 -5.02
C PHE A 38 -9.43 6.68 -6.23
N GLY A 39 -10.56 5.98 -6.35
CA GLY A 39 -11.51 6.20 -7.45
C GLY A 39 -12.12 7.59 -7.41
N LYS A 40 -12.49 8.09 -6.23
CA LYS A 40 -13.02 9.46 -6.04
C LYS A 40 -11.98 10.52 -6.40
N LEU A 41 -10.74 10.32 -5.98
CA LEU A 41 -9.62 11.21 -6.30
C LEU A 41 -9.40 11.30 -7.81
N SER A 42 -9.34 10.15 -8.48
CA SER A 42 -9.12 10.08 -9.93
C SER A 42 -10.26 10.74 -10.70
N ALA A 43 -11.52 10.50 -10.31
CA ALA A 43 -12.68 11.10 -10.95
C ALA A 43 -12.79 12.62 -10.76
N ALA A 44 -12.21 13.16 -9.68
CA ALA A 44 -12.28 14.59 -9.36
C ALA A 44 -11.15 15.42 -10.02
N ALA A 45 -10.13 14.77 -10.58
CA ALA A 45 -8.99 15.46 -11.17
C ALA A 45 -9.30 15.99 -12.58
N ASN A 46 -9.01 17.27 -12.82
CA ASN A 46 -9.33 17.92 -14.09
C ASN A 46 -8.18 17.87 -15.11
N ASN A 47 -6.95 17.72 -14.63
CA ASN A 47 -5.73 17.63 -15.42
C ASN A 47 -4.61 16.99 -14.58
N GLU A 48 -3.44 16.83 -15.19
CA GLU A 48 -2.28 16.21 -14.54
C GLU A 48 -1.81 16.95 -13.27
N GLU A 49 -1.81 18.28 -13.28
CA GLU A 49 -1.37 19.08 -12.14
C GLU A 49 -2.33 18.92 -10.95
N ASP A 50 -3.63 19.00 -11.21
CA ASP A 50 -4.69 18.77 -10.21
C ASP A 50 -4.65 17.34 -9.67
N PHE A 51 -4.49 16.34 -10.54
CA PHE A 51 -4.30 14.95 -10.13
C PHE A 51 -3.09 14.82 -9.20
N SER A 52 -1.95 15.39 -9.58
CA SER A 52 -0.71 15.30 -8.80
C SER A 52 -0.84 15.96 -7.44
N LYS A 53 -1.51 17.11 -7.36
CA LYS A 53 -1.81 17.78 -6.10
C LYS A 53 -2.67 16.90 -5.19
N ARG A 54 -3.76 16.34 -5.72
CA ARG A 54 -4.67 15.47 -4.96
C ARG A 54 -3.98 14.20 -4.47
N VAL A 55 -3.14 13.57 -5.30
CA VAL A 55 -2.36 12.40 -4.88
C VAL A 55 -1.49 12.74 -3.67
N ARG A 56 -0.78 13.87 -3.70
CA ARG A 56 0.08 14.32 -2.58
C ARG A 56 -0.68 14.55 -1.27
N GLU A 57 -1.96 14.93 -1.32
CA GLU A 57 -2.79 15.09 -0.11
C GLU A 57 -3.05 13.75 0.61
N HIS A 58 -2.91 12.63 -0.11
CA HIS A 58 -3.08 11.27 0.41
C HIS A 58 -1.76 10.52 0.60
N GLU A 59 -0.62 11.10 0.23
CA GLU A 59 0.70 10.50 0.46
C GLU A 59 1.04 10.55 1.96
N GLY A 60 1.57 9.44 2.48
CA GLY A 60 2.15 9.41 3.82
C GLY A 60 3.52 10.08 3.85
N LYS A 61 4.12 10.19 5.04
CA LYS A 61 5.49 10.70 5.21
C LYS A 61 6.55 9.89 4.44
N SER A 62 6.25 8.62 4.15
CA SER A 62 7.07 7.75 3.30
C SER A 62 7.03 8.10 1.81
N GLY A 63 6.07 8.94 1.39
CA GLY A 63 5.73 9.15 -0.02
C GLY A 63 4.83 8.05 -0.59
N PHE A 64 4.50 7.00 0.16
CA PHE A 64 3.61 5.94 -0.29
C PHE A 64 2.21 6.07 0.32
N MET A 65 1.25 5.39 -0.30
CA MET A 65 -0.11 5.21 0.19
C MET A 65 -0.57 3.76 0.08
N GLN A 66 -1.42 3.35 1.00
CA GLN A 66 -2.05 2.04 1.07
C GLN A 66 -3.29 1.97 0.18
N PHE A 67 -3.31 0.96 -0.69
CA PHE A 67 -4.44 0.64 -1.59
C PHE A 67 -5.27 -0.54 -1.08
N LEU A 68 -4.65 -1.44 -0.31
CA LEU A 68 -5.29 -2.62 0.27
C LEU A 68 -4.60 -3.01 1.57
N LEU A 69 -5.40 -3.31 2.58
CA LEU A 69 -5.02 -4.06 3.77
C LEU A 69 -5.83 -5.36 3.86
N VAL A 70 -5.13 -6.47 4.05
CA VAL A 70 -5.72 -7.74 4.44
C VAL A 70 -5.19 -8.12 5.82
N ASP A 71 -6.07 -8.12 6.82
CA ASP A 71 -5.76 -8.62 8.16
C ASP A 71 -5.92 -10.14 8.21
N HIS A 72 -4.84 -10.86 7.96
CA HIS A 72 -4.82 -12.31 8.07
C HIS A 72 -5.01 -12.80 9.50
N GLY A 73 -4.51 -12.06 10.49
CA GLY A 73 -4.69 -12.40 11.91
C GLY A 73 -6.17 -12.54 12.30
N SER A 74 -7.05 -11.76 11.67
CA SER A 74 -8.49 -11.80 11.93
C SER A 74 -9.16 -13.12 11.54
N TRP A 75 -8.76 -13.73 10.42
CA TRP A 75 -9.45 -14.90 9.86
C TRP A 75 -8.70 -16.22 10.05
N LEU A 76 -7.40 -16.19 10.31
CA LEU A 76 -6.59 -17.40 10.56
C LEU A 76 -7.18 -18.35 11.64
N PRO A 77 -7.82 -17.86 12.73
CA PRO A 77 -8.49 -18.75 13.68
C PRO A 77 -9.63 -19.58 13.07
N HIS A 78 -10.33 -19.06 12.06
CA HIS A 78 -11.41 -19.77 11.38
C HIS A 78 -10.91 -20.97 10.55
N VAL A 79 -9.60 -21.04 10.28
CA VAL A 79 -8.96 -22.17 9.59
C VAL A 79 -8.03 -22.97 10.50
N GLY A 80 -8.19 -22.83 11.83
CA GLY A 80 -7.44 -23.61 12.82
C GLY A 80 -6.04 -23.09 13.14
N ILE A 81 -5.65 -21.91 12.64
CA ILE A 81 -4.35 -21.30 12.91
C ILE A 81 -4.53 -20.24 14.02
N ASN A 82 -4.19 -20.63 15.25
CA ASN A 82 -4.37 -19.79 16.43
C ASN A 82 -3.09 -19.04 16.83
N GLY A 83 -3.24 -17.85 17.41
CA GLY A 83 -2.14 -17.08 18.01
C GLY A 83 -1.14 -16.49 17.01
N LYS A 84 -1.45 -16.49 15.71
CA LYS A 84 -0.63 -15.86 14.66
C LYS A 84 -1.19 -14.50 14.29
N LYS A 85 -0.30 -13.52 14.09
CA LYS A 85 -0.62 -12.17 13.62
C LYS A 85 0.06 -11.95 12.28
N ALA A 86 -0.69 -11.47 11.30
CA ALA A 86 -0.18 -11.17 9.98
C ALA A 86 -1.07 -10.13 9.32
N ARG A 87 -0.45 -9.10 8.74
CA ARG A 87 -1.10 -8.09 7.89
C ARG A 87 -0.38 -8.04 6.56
N MET A 88 -1.14 -8.03 5.47
CA MET A 88 -0.64 -7.82 4.12
C MET A 88 -1.09 -6.45 3.63
N TYR A 89 -0.15 -5.70 3.08
CA TYR A 89 -0.41 -4.37 2.53
C TYR A 89 -0.05 -4.34 1.05
N THR A 90 -0.89 -3.70 0.24
CA THR A 90 -0.50 -3.23 -1.09
C THR A 90 -0.32 -1.73 -1.00
N ILE A 91 0.91 -1.26 -1.21
CA ILE A 91 1.27 0.16 -1.16
C ILE A 91 1.85 0.61 -2.50
N GLY A 92 1.75 1.90 -2.78
CA GLY A 92 2.32 2.49 -3.99
C GLY A 92 2.41 4.00 -3.90
N ASN A 93 3.10 4.60 -4.85
CA ASN A 93 3.07 6.03 -5.12
C ASN A 93 2.59 6.20 -6.58
N LEU A 94 1.49 6.91 -6.80
CA LEU A 94 0.90 7.05 -8.13
C LEU A 94 1.74 7.90 -9.08
N LEU A 95 2.50 8.87 -8.54
CA LEU A 95 3.39 9.71 -9.34
C LEU A 95 4.62 8.93 -9.81
N ILE A 96 5.13 8.00 -9.00
CA ILE A 96 6.14 7.04 -9.41
C ILE A 96 5.53 6.01 -10.37
N ALA A 97 4.36 5.45 -10.08
CA ALA A 97 3.71 4.47 -10.95
C ALA A 97 3.47 5.02 -12.36
N LYS A 98 3.12 6.31 -12.48
CA LYS A 98 3.01 6.99 -13.77
C LYS A 98 4.28 6.86 -14.62
N THR A 99 5.47 6.98 -14.03
CA THR A 99 6.72 6.91 -14.79
C THR A 99 6.98 5.50 -15.35
N MET A 100 6.38 4.48 -14.76
CA MET A 100 6.50 3.08 -15.19
C MET A 100 5.46 2.69 -16.24
N LEU A 101 4.28 3.31 -16.23
CA LEU A 101 3.16 2.97 -17.12
C LEU A 101 3.18 3.68 -18.49
N ILE A 102 4.06 4.68 -18.66
CA ILE A 102 4.16 5.48 -19.89
C ILE A 102 5.35 5.03 -20.77
N ILE A 103 6.08 3.99 -20.33
CA ILE A 103 7.15 3.33 -21.09
C ILE A 103 6.53 2.24 -21.96
#